data_AF-A0A233SEM5-F1
#
_entry.id   AF-A0A233SEM5-F1
#
_cell.length_a   1.000
_cell.length_b   1.000
_cell.length_c   1.000
_cell.angle_alpha   90.00
_cell.angle_beta   90.00
_cell.angle_gamma   90.00
#
_symmetry.space_group_name_H-M   'P 1'
#
loop_
_entity.id
_entity.type
_entity.pdbx_description
1 polymer ?
#
loop_
_entity_poly.entity_id
_entity_poly.type
_entity_poly.pdbx_seq_one_letter_code
_entity_poly.pdbx_strand_id
1 'polypeptide(L)'
;MTESALHTADVVVDPRLPRDQETLLTTALAALGFTPRVRELPRRRAAGQLVWMVLVSVPLHTFLRAVADKAATDAYRCLQEAVRALRNRSDETPRPVVLQDPDNSLRIVLEPDLPPEAYQQLLALDLAQYRLGPLHYDTAQSRWRSELDEAAPR
;
A
#
# COMPACT_ATOMS: atom_id res chain seq x y z
N MET A 1 11.38 -20.63 -18.78
CA MET A 1 10.14 -20.75 -17.99
C MET A 1 10.51 -20.39 -16.56
N THR A 2 10.48 -19.11 -16.22
CA THR A 2 10.95 -18.61 -14.92
C THR A 2 9.92 -18.97 -13.87
N GLU A 3 10.29 -19.87 -12.96
CA GLU A 3 9.61 -20.12 -11.70
C GLU A 3 9.50 -18.78 -10.97
N SER A 4 8.37 -18.09 -11.13
CA SER A 4 8.11 -16.87 -10.36
C SER A 4 7.85 -17.35 -8.94
N ALA A 5 8.83 -17.21 -8.06
CA ALA A 5 8.64 -17.40 -6.63
C ALA A 5 7.43 -16.52 -6.21
N LEU A 6 6.30 -17.16 -5.94
CA LEU A 6 5.09 -16.46 -5.53
C LEU A 6 5.33 -15.92 -4.13
N HIS A 7 5.43 -14.60 -4.01
CA HIS A 7 5.59 -13.94 -2.72
C HIS A 7 4.23 -13.91 -2.02
N THR A 8 4.20 -14.12 -0.71
CA THR A 8 2.95 -14.01 0.06
C THR A 8 2.66 -12.54 0.34
N ALA A 9 1.38 -12.14 0.19
CA ALA A 9 0.90 -10.82 0.60
C ALA A 9 -0.18 -11.00 1.68
N ASP A 10 0.13 -10.69 2.94
CA ASP A 10 -0.87 -10.73 4.00
C ASP A 10 -1.71 -9.45 3.94
N VAL A 11 -3.00 -9.60 3.64
CA VAL A 11 -3.97 -8.50 3.52
C VAL A 11 -4.83 -8.49 4.76
N VAL A 12 -4.62 -7.50 5.61
CA VAL A 12 -5.36 -7.33 6.84
C VAL A 12 -6.43 -6.26 6.65
N VAL A 13 -7.70 -6.64 6.77
CA VAL A 13 -8.84 -5.77 6.44
C VAL A 13 -9.68 -5.41 7.67
N ASP A 14 -10.22 -4.19 7.70
CA ASP A 14 -11.28 -3.81 8.63
C ASP A 14 -12.57 -4.60 8.27
N PRO A 15 -13.31 -5.15 9.26
CA PRO A 15 -14.54 -5.92 9.00
C PRO A 15 -15.67 -5.10 8.33
N ARG A 16 -15.53 -3.77 8.23
CA ARG A 16 -16.45 -2.89 7.50
C ARG A 16 -16.13 -2.81 6.01
N LEU A 17 -15.01 -3.39 5.55
CA LEU A 17 -14.64 -3.40 4.14
C LEU A 17 -15.62 -4.29 3.34
N PRO A 18 -16.31 -3.76 2.33
CA PRO A 18 -17.12 -4.55 1.39
C PRO A 18 -16.29 -5.63 0.69
N ARG A 19 -16.88 -6.83 0.51
CA ARG A 19 -16.23 -7.98 -0.16
C ARG A 19 -15.80 -7.67 -1.60
N ASP A 20 -16.52 -6.81 -2.30
CA ASP A 20 -16.16 -6.40 -3.67
C ASP A 20 -14.83 -5.62 -3.67
N GLN A 21 -14.63 -4.74 -2.68
CA GLN A 21 -13.39 -3.96 -2.54
C GLN A 21 -12.21 -4.84 -2.12
N GLU A 22 -12.43 -5.81 -1.23
CA GLU A 22 -11.45 -6.85 -0.88
C GLU A 22 -11.04 -7.66 -2.13
N THR A 23 -12.02 -8.07 -2.94
CA THR A 23 -11.79 -8.84 -4.18
C THR A 23 -10.97 -8.05 -5.18
N LEU A 24 -11.24 -6.74 -5.36
CA LEU A 24 -10.44 -5.88 -6.24
C LEU A 24 -8.97 -5.83 -5.82
N LEU A 25 -8.70 -5.64 -4.52
CA LEU A 25 -7.34 -5.55 -4.00
C LEU A 25 -6.58 -6.87 -4.14
N THR A 26 -7.21 -7.99 -3.74
CA THR A 26 -6.59 -9.32 -3.84
C THR A 26 -6.33 -9.70 -5.30
N THR A 27 -7.22 -9.33 -6.22
CA THR A 27 -7.04 -9.53 -7.67
C THR A 27 -5.86 -8.72 -8.19
N ALA A 28 -5.71 -7.46 -7.79
CA ALA A 28 -4.56 -6.63 -8.16
C ALA A 28 -3.24 -7.24 -7.65
N LEU A 29 -3.20 -7.72 -6.41
CA LEU A 29 -2.03 -8.39 -5.84
C LEU A 29 -1.68 -9.70 -6.56
N ALA A 30 -2.69 -10.51 -6.89
CA ALA A 30 -2.52 -11.74 -7.67
C ALA A 30 -1.98 -11.45 -9.07
N ALA A 31 -2.51 -10.43 -9.74
CA ALA A 31 -2.01 -9.97 -11.04
C ALA A 31 -0.54 -9.51 -10.97
N LEU A 32 -0.09 -9.00 -9.83
CA LEU A 32 1.31 -8.66 -9.56
C LEU A 32 2.19 -9.87 -9.22
N GLY A 33 1.64 -11.07 -9.08
CA GLY A 33 2.39 -12.30 -8.79
C GLY A 33 2.54 -12.59 -7.30
N PHE A 34 1.72 -11.95 -6.47
CA PHE A 34 1.63 -12.27 -5.05
C PHE A 34 0.50 -13.26 -4.79
N THR A 35 0.63 -14.07 -3.73
CA THR A 35 -0.47 -14.88 -3.21
C THR A 35 -1.13 -14.12 -2.05
N PRO A 36 -2.27 -13.45 -2.27
CA PRO A 36 -2.94 -12.70 -1.21
C PRO A 36 -3.53 -13.65 -0.16
N ARG A 37 -3.33 -13.33 1.11
CA ARG A 37 -3.93 -14.01 2.26
C ARG A 37 -4.71 -13.01 3.09
N VAL A 38 -6.03 -13.08 3.00
CA VAL A 38 -6.89 -12.13 3.72
C VAL A 38 -7.06 -12.56 5.17
N ARG A 39 -6.89 -11.61 6.08
CA ARG A 39 -7.13 -11.76 7.52
C ARG A 39 -7.98 -10.58 7.99
N GLU A 40 -9.04 -10.86 8.72
CA GLU A 40 -9.82 -9.79 9.35
C GLU A 40 -9.11 -9.33 10.63
N LEU A 41 -9.00 -8.01 10.80
CA LEU A 41 -8.50 -7.45 12.06
C LEU A 41 -9.45 -7.83 13.19
N PRO A 42 -9.00 -8.55 14.23
CA PRO A 42 -9.80 -8.68 15.43
C PRO A 42 -10.05 -7.26 15.96
N ARG A 43 -11.30 -6.94 16.30
CA ARG A 43 -11.73 -5.63 16.83
C ARG A 43 -11.01 -5.30 18.16
N ARG A 44 -9.72 -5.02 18.14
CA ARG A 44 -9.00 -4.50 19.31
C ARG A 44 -9.21 -3.00 19.34
N ARG A 45 -9.78 -2.50 20.44
CA ARG A 45 -9.68 -1.09 20.84
C ARG A 45 -8.19 -0.78 21.06
N ALA A 46 -7.43 -0.52 20.02
CA ALA A 46 -6.07 -0.03 20.15
C ALA A 46 -6.12 1.49 20.18
N ALA A 47 -5.88 2.06 21.36
CA ALA A 47 -5.61 3.47 21.55
C ALA A 47 -4.30 3.80 20.82
N GLY A 48 -4.42 4.27 19.58
CA GLY A 48 -3.28 4.58 18.72
C GLY A 48 -3.68 4.75 17.26
N GLN A 49 -4.61 5.67 17.00
CA GLN A 49 -4.87 6.51 15.81
C GLN A 49 -4.54 6.08 14.38
N LEU A 50 -4.23 4.83 14.09
CA LEU A 50 -4.05 4.38 12.71
C LEU A 50 -5.35 3.73 12.24
N VAL A 51 -6.27 4.58 11.77
CA VAL A 51 -7.59 4.21 11.21
C VAL A 51 -7.41 3.82 9.74
N TRP A 52 -6.56 2.85 9.47
CA TRP A 52 -6.41 2.29 8.12
C TRP A 52 -7.55 1.34 7.80
N MET A 53 -7.92 1.27 6.53
CA MET A 53 -8.94 0.32 6.06
C MET A 53 -8.35 -1.04 5.70
N VAL A 54 -7.13 -1.02 5.19
CA VAL A 54 -6.41 -2.17 4.68
C VAL A 54 -4.93 -2.00 4.99
N LEU A 55 -4.32 -3.03 5.59
CA LEU A 55 -2.87 -3.18 5.70
C LEU A 55 -2.43 -4.34 4.82
N VAL A 56 -1.47 -4.12 3.94
CA VAL A 56 -0.90 -5.13 3.05
C VAL A 56 0.56 -5.34 3.44
N SER A 57 0.88 -6.50 4.00
CA SER A 57 2.25 -6.86 4.35
C SER A 57 2.92 -7.56 3.18
N VAL A 58 3.87 -6.89 2.53
CA VAL A 58 4.62 -7.39 1.36
C VAL A 58 6.05 -6.86 1.38
N PRO A 59 7.07 -7.63 0.93
CA PRO A 59 8.41 -7.09 0.72
C PRO A 59 8.34 -5.93 -0.27
N LEU A 60 8.49 -4.70 0.21
CA LEU A 60 8.12 -3.51 -0.57
C LEU A 60 9.00 -3.38 -1.81
N HIS A 61 10.29 -3.70 -1.68
CA HIS A 61 11.22 -3.67 -2.81
C HIS A 61 10.81 -4.63 -3.93
N THR A 62 10.42 -5.86 -3.58
CA THR A 62 9.93 -6.84 -4.56
C THR A 62 8.60 -6.42 -5.16
N PHE A 63 7.72 -5.82 -4.35
CA PHE A 63 6.44 -5.31 -4.82
C PHE A 63 6.61 -4.20 -5.85
N LEU A 64 7.40 -3.16 -5.54
CA LEU A 64 7.65 -2.06 -6.47
C LEU A 64 8.33 -2.54 -7.75
N ARG A 65 9.28 -3.47 -7.63
CA ARG A 65 9.92 -4.09 -8.80
C ARG A 65 8.94 -4.90 -9.64
N ALA A 66 8.07 -5.70 -9.04
CA ALA A 66 7.07 -6.47 -9.77
C ALA A 66 6.08 -5.58 -10.53
N VAL A 67 5.71 -4.43 -9.94
CA VAL A 67 4.88 -3.41 -10.59
C VAL A 67 5.62 -2.75 -11.76
N ALA A 68 6.91 -2.45 -11.60
CA ALA A 68 7.73 -1.88 -12.67
C ALA A 68 8.00 -2.86 -13.83
N ASP A 69 8.27 -4.14 -13.52
CA ASP A 69 8.61 -5.19 -14.50
C ASP A 69 7.38 -5.64 -15.32
N LYS A 70 6.19 -5.72 -14.71
CA LYS A 70 4.95 -6.06 -15.42
C LYS A 70 4.38 -4.84 -16.11
N ALA A 71 4.94 -4.50 -17.28
CA ALA A 71 4.46 -3.49 -18.25
C ALA A 71 3.60 -2.41 -17.57
N ALA A 72 4.30 -1.46 -16.93
CA ALA A 72 3.90 -0.54 -15.86
C ALA A 72 2.55 0.20 -15.97
N THR A 73 1.76 0.00 -17.00
CA THR A 73 0.47 0.65 -17.20
C THR A 73 -0.71 -0.18 -16.68
N ASP A 74 -0.75 -1.50 -16.86
CA ASP A 74 -1.98 -2.26 -16.59
C ASP A 74 -2.11 -2.74 -15.14
N ALA A 75 -1.08 -3.41 -14.60
CA ALA A 75 -1.10 -3.89 -13.22
C ALA A 75 -1.14 -2.74 -12.20
N TYR A 76 -0.43 -1.66 -12.54
CA TYR A 76 -0.39 -0.44 -11.78
C TYR A 76 -1.71 0.35 -11.84
N ARG A 77 -2.36 0.43 -13.02
CA ARG A 77 -3.71 0.99 -13.13
C ARG A 77 -4.70 0.17 -12.31
N CYS A 78 -4.60 -1.16 -12.33
CA CYS A 78 -5.44 -2.02 -11.49
C CYS A 78 -5.24 -1.73 -9.99
N LEU A 79 -3.99 -1.52 -9.55
CA LEU A 79 -3.70 -1.14 -8.16
C LEU A 79 -4.29 0.25 -7.82
N GLN A 80 -4.09 1.24 -8.68
CA GLN A 80 -4.64 2.58 -8.52
C GLN A 80 -6.17 2.56 -8.48
N GLU A 81 -6.81 1.78 -9.35
CA GLU A 81 -8.25 1.57 -9.37
C GLU A 81 -8.73 0.88 -8.10
N ALA A 82 -8.02 -0.14 -7.61
CA ALA A 82 -8.35 -0.80 -6.35
C ALA A 82 -8.26 0.19 -5.16
N VAL A 83 -7.17 0.96 -5.06
CA VAL A 83 -7.00 2.00 -4.02
C VAL A 83 -8.06 3.10 -4.13
N ARG A 84 -8.46 3.48 -5.33
CA ARG A 84 -9.54 4.46 -5.55
C ARG A 84 -10.92 3.89 -5.26
N ALA A 85 -11.16 2.61 -5.56
CA ALA A 85 -12.42 1.93 -5.29
C ALA A 85 -12.67 1.78 -3.79
N LEU A 86 -11.59 1.78 -3.00
CA LEU A 86 -11.59 1.83 -1.54
C LEU A 86 -12.04 3.20 -0.98
N ARG A 87 -12.34 4.18 -1.83
CA ARG A 87 -13.09 5.37 -1.41
C ARG A 87 -14.47 4.95 -0.94
N ASN A 88 -14.66 4.90 0.36
CA ASN A 88 -15.97 4.65 0.93
C ASN A 88 -16.85 5.86 0.61
N ARG A 89 -17.99 5.67 -0.09
CA ARG A 89 -18.89 6.78 -0.46
C ARG A 89 -19.63 7.39 0.75
N SER A 90 -19.49 6.77 1.92
CA SER A 90 -20.34 7.01 3.09
C SER A 90 -19.57 7.41 4.36
N ASP A 91 -18.23 7.35 4.36
CA ASP A 91 -17.41 7.82 5.48
C ASP A 91 -16.86 9.22 5.16
N GLU A 92 -17.03 10.17 6.08
CA GLU A 92 -16.50 11.55 5.99
C GLU A 92 -14.96 11.60 5.99
N THR A 93 -14.30 10.50 6.35
CA THR A 93 -12.83 10.40 6.40
C THR A 93 -12.34 9.31 5.44
N PRO A 94 -11.54 9.65 4.40
CA PRO A 94 -10.89 8.66 3.56
C PRO A 94 -9.98 7.78 4.41
N ARG A 95 -10.09 6.47 4.25
CA ARG A 95 -9.25 5.51 4.97
C ARG A 95 -8.18 4.96 4.01
N PRO A 96 -6.89 5.13 4.32
CA PRO A 96 -5.83 4.75 3.40
C PRO A 96 -5.60 3.23 3.36
N VAL A 97 -4.97 2.79 2.27
CA VAL A 97 -4.31 1.49 2.19
C VAL A 97 -2.88 1.66 2.64
N VAL A 98 -2.38 0.78 3.49
CA VAL A 98 -0.99 0.83 3.93
C VAL A 98 -0.25 -0.39 3.48
N LEU A 99 0.80 -0.17 2.70
CA LEU A 99 1.77 -1.20 2.37
C LEU A 99 2.81 -1.21 3.48
N GLN A 100 3.00 -2.34 4.15
CA GLN A 100 4.02 -2.52 5.16
C GLN A 100 5.03 -3.55 4.67
N ASP A 101 6.31 -3.26 4.86
CA ASP A 101 7.33 -4.27 4.68
C ASP A 101 7.34 -5.23 5.89
N PRO A 102 7.34 -6.57 5.69
CA PRO A 102 7.54 -7.49 6.80
C PRO A 102 8.97 -7.47 7.33
N ASP A 103 9.96 -7.13 6.50
CA ASP A 103 11.39 -7.22 6.85
C ASP A 103 11.93 -5.94 7.49
N ASN A 104 11.24 -4.81 7.33
CA ASN A 104 11.60 -3.54 7.93
C ASN A 104 10.37 -2.80 8.50
N SER A 105 10.59 -1.73 9.27
CA SER A 105 9.48 -0.94 9.84
C SER A 105 8.92 0.11 8.88
N LEU A 106 9.28 0.08 7.59
CA LEU A 106 8.76 1.01 6.60
C LEU A 106 7.32 0.67 6.27
N ARG A 107 6.55 1.74 6.15
CA ARG A 107 5.15 1.71 5.76
C ARG A 107 4.96 2.78 4.70
N ILE A 108 4.25 2.47 3.63
CA ILE A 108 3.85 3.42 2.59
C ILE A 108 2.34 3.57 2.70
N VAL A 109 1.88 4.81 2.87
CA VAL A 109 0.46 5.12 2.97
C VAL A 109 -0.04 5.54 1.59
N LEU A 110 -0.90 4.71 1.01
CA LEU A 110 -1.60 4.98 -0.24
C LEU A 110 -2.95 5.61 0.07
N GLU A 111 -3.00 6.92 -0.03
CA GLU A 111 -4.24 7.68 0.13
C GLU A 111 -5.12 7.52 -1.13
N PRO A 112 -6.45 7.43 -0.97
CA PRO A 112 -7.34 7.17 -2.09
C PRO A 112 -7.38 8.29 -3.14
N ASP A 113 -7.03 9.51 -2.75
CA ASP A 113 -6.98 10.72 -3.55
C ASP A 113 -5.56 11.05 -4.06
N LEU A 114 -4.62 10.11 -3.95
CA LEU A 114 -3.29 10.29 -4.49
C LEU A 114 -3.32 10.63 -6.00
N PRO A 115 -2.57 11.67 -6.40
CA PRO A 115 -2.46 12.04 -7.80
C PRO A 115 -1.65 10.98 -8.57
N PRO A 116 -1.89 10.80 -9.88
CA PRO A 116 -1.18 9.79 -10.68
C PRO A 116 0.35 9.90 -10.60
N GLU A 117 0.87 11.11 -10.48
CA GLU A 117 2.29 11.43 -10.36
C GLU A 117 2.90 10.87 -9.06
N ALA A 118 2.13 10.84 -7.96
CA ALA A 118 2.58 10.28 -6.69
C ALA A 118 2.93 8.80 -6.84
N TYR A 119 2.06 8.06 -7.52
CA TYR A 119 2.31 6.66 -7.80
C TYR A 119 3.52 6.49 -8.75
N GLN A 120 3.74 7.40 -9.71
CA GLN A 120 4.86 7.28 -10.66
C GLN A 120 6.19 7.48 -9.94
N GLN A 121 6.23 8.47 -9.05
CA GLN A 121 7.36 8.69 -8.17
C GLN A 121 7.58 7.50 -7.23
N LEU A 122 6.52 6.83 -6.78
CA LEU A 122 6.63 5.67 -5.91
C LEU A 122 7.40 4.52 -6.58
N LEU A 123 7.22 4.31 -7.89
CA LEU A 123 7.95 3.29 -8.65
C LEU A 123 9.43 3.64 -8.85
N ALA A 124 9.75 4.93 -8.90
CA ALA A 124 11.12 5.42 -8.99
C ALA A 124 11.77 5.66 -7.61
N LEU A 125 11.02 5.42 -6.52
CA LEU A 125 11.45 5.75 -5.18
C LEU A 125 12.50 4.76 -4.69
N ASP A 126 13.65 5.29 -4.29
CA ASP A 126 14.65 4.50 -3.59
C ASP A 126 14.30 4.38 -2.10
N LEU A 127 13.65 3.28 -1.75
CA LEU A 127 13.25 2.99 -0.37
C LEU A 127 14.42 2.86 0.60
N ALA A 128 15.65 2.60 0.12
CA ALA A 128 16.82 2.48 0.98
C ALA A 128 17.21 3.82 1.65
N GLN A 129 16.68 4.95 1.14
CA GLN A 129 16.90 6.27 1.70
C GLN A 129 16.07 6.53 2.96
N TYR A 130 15.06 5.71 3.22
CA TYR A 130 14.16 5.85 4.36
C TYR A 130 14.45 4.74 5.38
N ARG A 131 14.54 5.10 6.66
CA ARG A 131 14.74 4.15 7.76
C ARG A 131 13.47 3.98 8.58
N LEU A 132 12.70 5.05 8.73
CA LEU A 132 11.47 5.09 9.51
C LEU A 132 10.29 5.42 8.60
N GLY A 133 9.19 4.68 8.77
CA GLY A 133 7.89 5.02 8.18
C GLY A 133 6.95 5.65 9.22
N PRO A 134 5.78 6.15 8.82
CA PRO A 134 5.17 6.00 7.51
C PRO A 134 5.64 7.03 6.46
N LEU A 135 5.72 6.59 5.21
CA LEU A 135 5.90 7.44 4.04
C LEU A 135 4.52 7.90 3.54
N HIS A 136 4.37 9.22 3.43
CA HIS A 136 3.22 9.89 2.85
C HIS A 136 3.65 10.69 1.62
N TYR A 137 2.74 10.88 0.68
CA TYR A 137 2.97 11.80 -0.41
C TYR A 137 2.56 13.20 0.00
N ASP A 138 3.52 14.12 0.04
CA ASP A 138 3.28 15.53 0.29
C ASP A 138 2.90 16.19 -1.03
N THR A 139 1.62 16.54 -1.20
CA THR A 139 1.11 17.21 -2.39
C THR A 139 1.60 18.65 -2.54
N ALA A 140 1.96 19.32 -1.44
CA ALA A 140 2.48 20.69 -1.49
C ALA A 140 3.94 20.70 -1.99
N GLN A 141 4.70 19.65 -1.67
CA GLN A 141 6.09 19.50 -2.11
C GLN A 141 6.27 18.53 -3.29
N SER A 142 5.18 17.92 -3.76
CA SER A 142 5.14 16.90 -4.81
C SER A 142 6.18 15.79 -4.61
N ARG A 143 6.36 15.30 -3.37
CA ARG A 143 7.36 14.26 -3.04
C ARG A 143 6.89 13.34 -1.92
N TRP A 144 7.41 12.11 -1.92
CA TRP A 144 7.28 11.20 -0.79
C TRP A 144 8.15 11.65 0.39
N ARG A 145 7.61 11.57 1.61
CA ARG A 145 8.26 12.00 2.86
C ARG A 145 7.90 11.08 4.00
N SER A 146 8.82 10.94 4.95
CA SER A 146 8.54 10.37 6.26
C SER A 146 8.87 11.41 7.33
N GLU A 147 7.84 11.94 8.01
CA GLU A 147 8.03 12.95 9.06
C GLU A 147 8.85 12.38 10.23
N LEU A 148 8.68 11.09 10.53
CA LEU A 148 9.44 10.41 11.59
C LEU A 148 10.91 10.23 11.23
N ASP A 149 11.20 9.94 9.96
CA ASP A 149 12.58 9.83 9.46
C ASP A 149 13.27 11.20 9.42
N GLU A 150 12.55 12.24 8.97
CA GLU A 150 13.07 13.61 8.93
C GLU A 150 13.28 14.22 10.32
N ALA A 151 12.48 13.82 11.32
CA ALA A 151 12.61 14.27 12.71
C ALA A 151 13.66 13.47 13.52
N ALA A 152 14.09 12.31 13.03
CA ALA A 152 15.10 11.51 13.70
C ALA A 152 16.50 12.15 13.52
N PRO A 153 17.33 12.19 14.57
CA PRO A 153 18.71 12.65 14.43
C PRO A 153 19.47 11.70 13.48
N ARG A 154 20.14 12.29 12.47
CA ARG A 154 20.95 11.56 11.48
C ARG A 154 22.21 10.94 12.08
#